data_AF-A0A9X2YXT1-F1
#
_entry.id   AF-A0A9X2YXT1-F1
#
_cell.length_a   1.000
_cell.length_b   1.000
_cell.length_c   1.000
_cell.angle_alpha   90.00
_cell.angle_beta   90.00
_cell.angle_gamma   90.00
#
_symmetry.space_group_name_H-M   'P 1'
#
loop_
_entity.id
_entity.type
_entity.pdbx_description
1 polymer ?
#
loop_
_entity_poly.entity_id
_entity_poly.type
_entity_poly.pdbx_seq_one_letter_code
_entity_poly.pdbx_strand_id
1 'polypeptide(L)'
;MNKKHILIIVTILIMMSVGYIFFYCTNETIYTLKDYNIKTGATDVSEYIIRKGDTIFEGKFTRYNEKGIKIAEGQFIDNEPNGICSYYYDNGKIKSVHFRKNSKINLESTFYDTSGLINKYVVYDYLGNHFFIIYFDEKGATKYDGYFQIETYQYKFSHKNQFNIKHEEHLEVGDVLKYSYIIANIPNTKRSFKIENLSVDNSIVKRTLKHIEPCQLDVEEILTKKGKNTIRSIVQYKFNDKVTPVFNDTLSFDVNVH
;
A
#
# COMPACT_ATOMS: atom_id res chain seq x y z
N MET A 1 -43.90 3.83 31.19
CA MET A 1 -42.59 4.07 30.53
C MET A 1 -42.85 4.59 29.11
N ASN A 2 -42.29 5.75 28.72
CA ASN A 2 -42.54 6.34 27.40
C ASN A 2 -41.99 5.42 26.29
N LYS A 3 -42.71 5.28 25.16
CA LYS A 3 -42.27 4.49 23.99
C LYS A 3 -40.84 4.85 23.54
N LYS A 4 -40.45 6.11 23.67
CA LYS A 4 -39.09 6.59 23.38
C LYS A 4 -38.01 5.98 24.31
N HIS A 5 -38.33 5.78 25.59
CA HIS A 5 -37.41 5.13 26.54
C HIS A 5 -37.28 3.63 26.29
N ILE A 6 -38.37 2.95 25.91
CA ILE A 6 -38.32 1.53 25.52
C ILE A 6 -37.42 1.35 24.29
N LEU A 7 -37.57 2.21 23.27
CA LEU A 7 -36.77 2.15 22.05
C LEU A 7 -35.26 2.34 22.31
N ILE A 8 -34.90 3.27 23.20
CA ILE A 8 -33.50 3.53 23.58
C ILE A 8 -32.90 2.32 24.31
N ILE A 9 -33.63 1.71 25.23
CA ILE A 9 -33.16 0.52 25.97
C ILE A 9 -32.94 -0.66 25.02
N VAL A 10 -33.86 -0.87 24.07
CA VAL A 10 -33.74 -1.93 23.06
C VAL A 10 -32.54 -1.71 22.14
N THR A 11 -32.28 -0.47 21.70
CA THR A 11 -31.10 -0.17 20.87
C THR A 11 -29.80 -0.38 21.63
N ILE A 12 -29.73 -0.01 22.92
CA ILE A 12 -28.55 -0.27 23.76
C ILE A 12 -28.31 -1.78 23.92
N LEU A 13 -29.36 -2.56 24.17
CA LEU A 13 -29.26 -4.02 24.28
C LEU A 13 -28.77 -4.66 22.98
N ILE A 14 -29.27 -4.20 21.82
CA ILE A 14 -28.79 -4.67 20.51
C ILE A 14 -27.31 -4.32 20.33
N MET A 15 -26.89 -3.08 20.60
CA MET A 15 -25.48 -2.69 20.50
C MET A 15 -24.57 -3.49 21.44
N MET A 16 -24.99 -3.77 22.66
CA MET A 16 -24.23 -4.62 23.59
C MET A 16 -24.13 -6.05 23.09
N SER A 17 -25.21 -6.61 22.53
CA SER A 17 -25.20 -7.96 21.96
C SER A 17 -24.32 -8.07 20.72
N VAL A 18 -24.36 -7.07 19.82
CA VAL A 18 -23.47 -6.98 18.65
C VAL A 18 -22.03 -6.79 19.09
N GLY A 19 -21.76 -5.94 20.09
CA GLY A 19 -20.43 -5.75 20.65
C GLY A 19 -19.89 -7.01 21.33
N TYR A 20 -20.75 -7.76 22.02
CA TYR A 20 -20.39 -9.04 22.65
C TYR A 20 -20.10 -10.13 21.61
N ILE A 21 -20.95 -10.25 20.57
CA ILE A 21 -20.72 -11.16 19.44
C ILE A 21 -19.43 -10.79 18.72
N PHE A 22 -19.20 -9.49 18.46
CA PHE A 22 -17.96 -9.01 17.85
C PHE A 22 -16.75 -9.37 18.69
N PHE A 23 -16.78 -9.11 20.01
CA PHE A 23 -15.70 -9.47 20.94
C PHE A 23 -15.41 -10.98 20.96
N TYR A 24 -16.45 -11.82 20.92
CA TYR A 24 -16.30 -13.27 20.88
C TYR A 24 -15.80 -13.79 19.53
N CYS A 25 -16.17 -13.13 18.43
CA CYS A 25 -15.70 -13.45 17.10
C CYS A 25 -14.26 -12.98 16.84
N THR A 26 -13.73 -12.00 17.58
CA THR A 26 -12.39 -11.44 17.36
C THR A 26 -11.28 -12.07 18.20
N ASN A 27 -11.60 -12.87 19.22
CA ASN A 27 -10.60 -13.45 20.12
C ASN A 27 -10.15 -14.83 19.64
N GLU A 28 -9.51 -14.89 18.47
CA GLU A 28 -8.77 -16.09 18.05
C GLU A 28 -7.52 -16.25 18.94
N THR A 29 -7.30 -17.45 19.48
CA THR A 29 -6.10 -17.72 20.29
C THR A 29 -4.90 -17.87 19.38
N ILE A 30 -3.86 -17.07 19.62
CA ILE A 30 -2.60 -17.12 18.87
C ILE A 30 -1.65 -18.09 19.56
N TYR A 31 -1.14 -19.04 18.79
CA TYR A 31 -0.13 -20.02 19.19
C TYR A 31 1.20 -19.72 18.50
N THR A 32 2.29 -20.30 19.00
CA THR A 32 3.62 -20.17 18.41
C THR A 32 4.15 -21.55 18.03
N LEU A 33 4.52 -21.71 16.76
CA LEU A 33 5.23 -22.88 16.24
C LEU A 33 6.72 -22.57 16.15
N LYS A 34 7.56 -23.46 16.65
CA LYS A 34 9.01 -23.43 16.45
C LYS A 34 9.42 -24.67 15.67
N ASP A 35 9.78 -24.49 14.41
CA ASP A 35 10.23 -25.56 13.51
C ASP A 35 11.76 -25.52 13.35
N TYR A 36 12.40 -26.69 13.36
CA TYR A 36 13.85 -26.83 13.23
C TYR A 36 14.19 -27.71 12.03
N ASN A 37 14.87 -27.13 11.05
CA ASN A 37 15.25 -27.83 9.84
C ASN A 37 16.59 -28.56 10.02
N ILE A 38 16.55 -29.88 10.24
CA ILE A 38 17.73 -30.73 10.48
C ILE A 38 18.79 -30.62 9.38
N LYS A 39 18.38 -30.40 8.11
CA LYS A 39 19.32 -30.34 6.98
C LYS A 39 20.08 -29.02 6.90
N THR A 40 19.45 -27.91 7.28
CA THR A 40 20.03 -26.56 7.14
C THR A 40 20.41 -25.93 8.48
N GLY A 41 20.06 -26.56 9.60
CA GLY A 41 20.19 -26.00 10.94
C GLY A 41 19.31 -24.78 11.21
N ALA A 42 18.51 -24.33 10.24
CA ALA A 42 17.66 -23.16 10.37
C ALA A 42 16.50 -23.40 11.35
N THR A 43 16.11 -22.34 12.04
CA THR A 43 14.95 -22.35 12.95
C THR A 43 13.94 -21.33 12.47
N ASP A 44 12.69 -21.75 12.30
CA ASP A 44 11.57 -20.91 11.94
C ASP A 44 10.62 -20.80 13.15
N VAL A 45 10.24 -19.58 13.52
CA VAL A 45 9.28 -19.28 14.57
C VAL A 45 8.11 -18.56 13.92
N SER A 46 6.89 -19.08 14.03
CA SER A 46 5.70 -18.50 13.38
C SER A 46 4.49 -18.54 14.30
N GLU A 47 3.73 -17.45 14.30
CA GLU A 47 2.41 -17.36 14.94
C GLU A 47 1.34 -18.02 14.05
N TYR A 48 0.40 -18.72 14.69
CA TYR A 48 -0.72 -19.36 14.01
C TYR A 48 -1.97 -19.39 14.88
N ILE A 49 -3.12 -19.54 14.23
CA ILE A 49 -4.44 -19.76 14.84
C ILE A 49 -4.98 -21.12 14.39
N ILE A 50 -5.99 -21.63 15.10
CA ILE A 50 -6.76 -22.80 14.67
C ILE A 50 -8.14 -22.35 14.22
N ARG A 51 -8.46 -22.54 12.94
CA ARG A 51 -9.78 -22.20 12.37
C ARG A 51 -10.38 -23.46 11.76
N LYS A 52 -11.54 -23.89 12.28
CA LYS A 52 -12.24 -25.12 11.85
C LYS A 52 -11.38 -26.40 11.89
N GLY A 53 -10.41 -26.46 12.80
CA GLY A 53 -9.50 -27.61 12.95
C GLY A 53 -8.22 -27.51 12.12
N ASP A 54 -8.10 -26.51 11.25
CA ASP A 54 -6.89 -26.29 10.44
C ASP A 54 -5.96 -25.28 11.12
N THR A 55 -4.65 -25.54 11.03
CA THR A 55 -3.59 -24.59 11.40
C THR A 55 -3.45 -23.54 10.31
N ILE A 56 -3.64 -22.27 10.67
CA ILE A 56 -3.51 -21.13 9.77
C ILE A 56 -2.44 -20.20 10.34
N PHE A 57 -1.35 -19.96 9.61
CA PHE A 57 -0.36 -18.96 9.99
C PHE A 57 -0.98 -17.57 9.93
N GLU A 58 -0.93 -16.88 11.06
CA GLU A 58 -1.56 -15.58 11.31
C GLU A 58 -0.71 -14.87 12.35
N GLY A 59 -0.20 -13.69 12.03
CA GLY A 59 0.73 -12.95 12.88
C GLY A 59 2.19 -13.11 12.49
N LYS A 60 3.10 -12.89 13.42
CA LYS A 60 4.54 -12.73 13.15
C LYS A 60 5.22 -14.03 12.77
N PHE A 61 6.22 -13.94 11.89
CA PHE A 61 7.21 -14.98 11.71
C PHE A 61 8.63 -14.42 11.83
N THR A 62 9.56 -15.28 12.22
CA THR A 62 11.00 -14.98 12.26
C THR A 62 11.78 -16.24 11.93
N ARG A 63 12.78 -16.11 11.06
CA ARG A 63 13.68 -17.18 10.68
C ARG A 63 15.10 -16.88 11.12
N TYR A 64 15.76 -17.88 11.67
CA TYR A 64 17.14 -17.86 12.10
C TYR A 64 17.96 -18.87 11.29
N ASN A 65 19.21 -18.54 10.96
CA ASN A 65 20.13 -19.50 10.37
C ASN A 65 20.69 -20.49 11.41
N GLU A 66 21.54 -21.42 10.98
CA GLU A 66 22.18 -22.42 11.85
C GLU A 66 22.96 -21.84 13.04
N LYS A 67 23.39 -20.57 12.95
CA LYS A 67 24.12 -19.85 14.00
C LYS A 67 23.20 -19.10 14.95
N GLY A 68 21.88 -19.21 14.78
CA GLY A 68 20.89 -18.46 15.54
C GLY A 68 20.80 -16.98 15.15
N ILE A 69 21.36 -16.57 14.00
CA ILE A 69 21.29 -15.20 13.51
C ILE A 69 19.99 -15.03 12.72
N LYS A 70 19.25 -13.95 12.99
CA LYS A 70 18.01 -13.62 12.28
C LYS A 70 18.29 -13.34 10.80
N ILE A 71 17.60 -14.07 9.91
CA ILE A 71 17.75 -13.98 8.45
C ILE A 71 16.45 -13.62 7.71
N ALA A 72 15.29 -13.73 8.36
CA ALA A 72 14.05 -13.17 7.85
C ALA A 72 13.06 -12.86 8.99
N GLU A 73 12.19 -11.88 8.78
CA GLU A 73 11.02 -11.63 9.62
C GLU A 73 9.90 -10.98 8.83
N GLY A 74 8.67 -11.10 9.33
CA GLY A 74 7.50 -10.49 8.74
C GLY A 74 6.22 -10.94 9.42
N GLN A 75 5.10 -10.88 8.71
CA GLN A 75 3.80 -11.32 9.20
C GLN A 75 3.09 -12.15 8.15
N PHE A 76 2.28 -13.10 8.62
CA PHE A 76 1.31 -13.85 7.84
C PHE A 76 -0.10 -13.31 8.12
N ILE A 77 -0.93 -13.28 7.10
CA ILE A 77 -2.39 -13.16 7.19
C ILE A 77 -2.95 -14.30 6.34
N ASP A 78 -3.77 -15.17 6.92
CA ASP A 78 -4.37 -16.32 6.24
C ASP A 78 -3.36 -17.17 5.45
N ASN A 79 -2.25 -17.57 6.09
CA ASN A 79 -1.12 -18.32 5.51
C ASN A 79 -0.25 -17.57 4.49
N GLU A 80 -0.52 -16.31 4.18
CA GLU A 80 0.18 -15.55 3.16
C GLU A 80 1.03 -14.43 3.80
N PRO A 81 2.32 -14.28 3.42
CA PRO A 81 3.12 -13.16 3.89
C PRO A 81 2.48 -11.83 3.52
N ASN A 82 2.24 -10.95 4.49
CA ASN A 82 1.55 -9.69 4.30
C ASN A 82 2.24 -8.56 5.09
N GLY A 83 2.21 -7.35 4.54
CA GLY A 83 2.88 -6.19 5.11
C GLY A 83 4.39 -6.25 4.95
N ILE A 84 5.11 -5.65 5.89
CA ILE A 84 6.56 -5.52 5.83
C ILE A 84 7.24 -6.85 6.13
N CYS A 85 8.03 -7.35 5.19
CA CYS A 85 8.89 -8.52 5.34
C CYS A 85 10.36 -8.11 5.11
N SER A 86 11.19 -8.32 6.12
CA SER A 86 12.61 -7.98 6.13
C SER A 86 13.46 -9.24 6.00
N TYR A 87 14.51 -9.17 5.18
CA TYR A 87 15.44 -10.26 4.93
C TYR A 87 16.86 -9.77 5.18
N TYR A 88 17.68 -10.63 5.77
CA TYR A 88 19.02 -10.29 6.21
C TYR A 88 20.05 -11.24 5.57
N TYR A 89 21.28 -10.75 5.46
CA TYR A 89 22.44 -11.59 5.18
C TYR A 89 22.74 -12.49 6.39
N ASP A 90 23.57 -13.53 6.20
CA ASP A 90 23.94 -14.46 7.28
C ASP A 90 24.71 -13.81 8.44
N ASN A 91 25.23 -12.59 8.22
CA ASN A 91 25.86 -11.77 9.26
C ASN A 91 24.86 -10.87 10.01
N GLY A 92 23.56 -10.97 9.73
CA GLY A 92 22.48 -10.21 10.36
C GLY A 92 22.26 -8.80 9.80
N LYS A 93 23.04 -8.35 8.80
CA LYS A 93 22.80 -7.06 8.14
C LYS A 93 21.58 -7.14 7.22
N ILE A 94 20.80 -6.07 7.15
CA ILE A 94 19.64 -6.00 6.26
C ILE A 94 20.08 -6.18 4.81
N LYS A 95 19.35 -7.01 4.07
CA LYS A 95 19.57 -7.32 2.66
C LYS A 95 18.46 -6.75 1.80
N SER A 96 17.22 -6.94 2.22
CA SER A 96 16.07 -6.35 1.54
C SER A 96 14.86 -6.22 2.47
N VAL A 97 14.00 -5.27 2.14
CA VAL A 97 12.70 -5.08 2.77
C VAL A 97 11.66 -5.08 1.66
N HIS A 98 10.62 -5.87 1.81
CA HIS A 98 9.51 -5.97 0.86
C HIS A 98 8.22 -5.63 1.58
N PHE A 99 7.38 -4.79 0.98
CA PHE A 99 5.98 -4.70 1.38
C PHE A 99 5.18 -5.72 0.57
N ARG A 100 4.69 -6.77 1.20
CA ARG A 100 3.98 -7.88 0.55
C ARG A 100 2.47 -7.71 0.70
N LYS A 101 1.74 -7.98 -0.37
CA LYS A 101 0.29 -8.22 -0.32
C LYS A 101 0.00 -9.70 -0.05
N ASN A 102 0.84 -10.58 -0.59
CA ASN A 102 0.82 -12.03 -0.39
C ASN A 102 2.17 -12.63 -0.83
N SER A 103 2.27 -13.95 -0.89
CA SER A 103 3.47 -14.67 -1.37
C SER A 103 3.91 -14.28 -2.79
N LYS A 104 2.98 -13.86 -3.65
CA LYS A 104 3.21 -13.59 -5.08
C LYS A 104 3.47 -12.13 -5.40
N ILE A 105 2.89 -11.21 -4.63
CA ILE A 105 2.83 -9.79 -4.95
C ILE A 105 3.57 -8.98 -3.89
N ASN A 106 4.66 -8.34 -4.32
CA ASN A 106 5.24 -7.19 -3.64
C ASN A 106 4.57 -5.92 -4.15
N LEU A 107 4.46 -4.89 -3.30
CA LEU A 107 3.97 -3.55 -3.66
C LEU A 107 5.14 -2.56 -3.75
N GLU A 108 6.11 -2.68 -2.84
CA GLU A 108 7.40 -1.99 -2.95
C GLU A 108 8.54 -2.88 -2.41
N SER A 109 9.77 -2.59 -2.82
CA SER A 109 10.96 -3.30 -2.36
C SER A 109 12.19 -2.40 -2.31
N THR A 110 12.90 -2.45 -1.18
CA THR A 110 14.18 -1.77 -0.96
C THR A 110 15.27 -2.81 -0.80
N PHE A 111 16.41 -2.62 -1.45
CA PHE A 111 17.55 -3.52 -1.40
C PHE A 111 18.79 -2.80 -0.90
N TYR A 112 19.57 -3.52 -0.09
CA TYR A 112 20.78 -3.04 0.55
C TYR A 112 21.95 -3.89 0.10
N ASP A 113 23.14 -3.30 0.06
CA ASP A 113 24.38 -4.04 -0.12
C ASP A 113 24.90 -4.60 1.22
N THR A 114 26.05 -5.27 1.19
CA THR A 114 26.70 -5.84 2.38
C THR A 114 27.28 -4.80 3.34
N SER A 115 27.43 -3.55 2.90
CA SER A 115 27.82 -2.42 3.75
C SER A 115 26.63 -1.87 4.55
N GLY A 116 25.41 -2.05 4.03
CA GLY A 116 24.15 -1.55 4.59
C GLY A 116 23.60 -0.33 3.86
N LEU A 117 24.21 0.06 2.73
CA LEU A 117 23.73 1.15 1.89
C LEU A 117 22.64 0.65 0.95
N ILE A 118 21.63 1.50 0.69
CA ILE A 118 20.60 1.22 -0.30
C ILE A 118 21.25 1.26 -1.68
N ASN A 119 21.03 0.22 -2.50
CA ASN A 119 21.51 0.21 -3.88
C ASN A 119 20.37 0.17 -4.91
N LYS A 120 19.14 -0.16 -4.49
CA LYS A 120 17.99 -0.29 -5.38
C LYS A 120 16.65 -0.14 -4.64
N TYR A 121 15.70 0.56 -5.25
CA TYR A 121 14.30 0.64 -4.83
C TYR A 121 13.37 0.36 -6.03
N VAL A 122 12.28 -0.38 -5.80
CA VAL A 122 11.36 -0.84 -6.84
C VAL A 122 9.92 -0.71 -6.35
N VAL A 123 9.01 -0.32 -7.25
CA VAL A 123 7.56 -0.27 -7.00
C VAL A 123 6.84 -1.10 -8.05
N TYR A 124 5.82 -1.83 -7.61
CA TYR A 124 5.09 -2.80 -8.41
C TYR A 124 3.61 -2.44 -8.52
N ASP A 125 2.99 -2.83 -9.63
CA ASP A 125 1.55 -2.82 -9.80
C ASP A 125 0.90 -4.02 -9.09
N TYR A 126 -0.44 -4.08 -9.12
CA TYR A 126 -1.20 -5.18 -8.51
C TYR A 126 -1.05 -6.53 -9.23
N LEU A 127 -0.42 -6.55 -10.40
CA LEU A 127 -0.09 -7.77 -11.14
C LEU A 127 1.33 -8.27 -10.81
N GLY A 128 2.10 -7.50 -10.02
CA GLY A 128 3.48 -7.81 -9.66
C GLY A 128 4.50 -7.34 -10.69
N ASN A 129 4.11 -6.56 -11.70
CA ASN A 129 5.05 -5.94 -12.65
C ASN A 129 5.59 -4.65 -12.05
N HIS A 130 6.89 -4.41 -12.16
CA HIS A 130 7.44 -3.13 -11.73
C HIS A 130 7.07 -2.03 -12.72
N PHE A 131 6.62 -0.88 -12.22
CA PHE A 131 6.41 0.32 -13.05
C PHE A 131 7.42 1.42 -12.72
N PHE A 132 8.22 1.26 -11.66
CA PHE A 132 9.29 2.17 -11.28
C PHE A 132 10.45 1.42 -10.63
N ILE A 133 11.67 1.81 -11.00
CA ILE A 133 12.90 1.33 -10.38
C ILE A 133 13.93 2.45 -10.35
N ILE A 134 14.65 2.56 -9.24
CA ILE A 134 15.75 3.52 -9.06
C ILE A 134 16.94 2.85 -8.38
N TYR A 135 18.14 3.19 -8.82
CA TYR A 135 19.41 2.66 -8.34
C TYR A 135 20.21 3.75 -7.65
N PHE A 136 21.02 3.33 -6.67
CA PHE A 136 21.81 4.21 -5.84
C PHE A 136 23.25 3.72 -5.74
N ASP A 137 24.17 4.66 -5.56
CA ASP A 137 25.53 4.42 -5.08
C ASP A 137 25.78 5.22 -3.79
N GLU A 138 27.05 5.29 -3.36
CA GLU A 138 27.44 6.02 -2.15
C GLU A 138 27.19 7.54 -2.23
N LYS A 139 27.05 8.11 -3.45
CA LYS A 139 26.88 9.55 -3.68
C LYS A 139 25.41 9.95 -3.82
N GLY A 140 24.56 9.08 -4.33
CA GLY A 140 23.15 9.38 -4.54
C GLY A 140 22.48 8.45 -5.55
N ALA A 141 21.38 8.92 -6.15
CA ALA A 141 20.71 8.16 -7.20
C ALA A 141 21.50 8.21 -8.51
N THR A 142 21.69 7.05 -9.14
CA THR A 142 22.51 6.92 -10.36
C THR A 142 21.68 6.84 -11.62
N LYS A 143 20.61 6.05 -11.60
CA LYS A 143 19.67 5.89 -12.71
C LYS A 143 18.31 5.42 -12.22
N TYR A 144 17.28 5.69 -13.00
CA TYR A 144 15.95 5.15 -12.79
C TYR A 144 15.31 4.76 -14.12
N ASP A 145 14.25 3.96 -14.05
CA ASP A 145 13.39 3.61 -15.17
C ASP A 145 11.93 3.55 -14.70
N GLY A 146 11.01 3.89 -15.59
CA GLY A 146 9.57 3.92 -15.32
C GLY A 146 9.03 5.24 -14.73
N TYR A 147 7.86 5.15 -14.09
CA TYR A 147 7.02 6.30 -13.70
C TYR A 147 7.02 6.52 -12.19
N PHE A 148 7.27 7.74 -11.73
CA PHE A 148 7.27 8.06 -10.29
C PHE A 148 5.89 7.92 -9.64
N GLN A 149 4.85 8.05 -10.44
CA GLN A 149 3.46 7.87 -10.06
C GLN A 149 2.67 7.26 -11.22
N ILE A 150 1.60 6.55 -10.90
CA ILE A 150 0.58 6.11 -11.86
C ILE A 150 -0.81 6.35 -11.27
N GLU A 151 -1.78 6.65 -12.12
CA GLU A 151 -3.20 6.64 -11.74
C GLU A 151 -3.78 5.28 -12.15
N THR A 152 -4.49 4.62 -11.24
CA THR A 152 -4.86 3.19 -11.36
C THR A 152 -6.36 2.94 -11.50
N TYR A 153 -7.18 3.98 -11.54
CA TYR A 153 -8.63 3.84 -11.57
C TYR A 153 -9.29 4.57 -12.73
N GLN A 154 -9.10 5.89 -12.85
CA GLN A 154 -9.71 6.71 -13.90
C GLN A 154 -8.96 6.68 -15.25
N TYR A 155 -7.68 6.31 -15.24
CA TYR A 155 -6.83 6.27 -16.41
C TYR A 155 -7.38 5.31 -17.47
N LYS A 156 -7.89 4.15 -17.04
CA LYS A 156 -8.50 3.17 -17.96
C LYS A 156 -9.76 3.72 -18.65
N PHE A 157 -10.55 4.53 -17.96
CA PHE A 157 -11.77 5.14 -18.51
C PHE A 157 -11.48 6.33 -19.42
N SER A 158 -10.35 7.02 -19.21
CA SER A 158 -9.85 8.03 -20.16
C SER A 158 -9.12 7.43 -21.37
N HIS A 159 -8.70 6.16 -21.30
CA HIS A 159 -8.01 5.43 -22.37
C HIS A 159 -8.78 4.18 -22.82
N LYS A 160 -10.10 4.28 -23.00
CA LYS A 160 -11.01 3.13 -23.22
C LYS A 160 -10.57 2.17 -24.33
N ASN A 161 -10.02 2.71 -25.42
CA ASN A 161 -9.54 1.91 -26.56
C ASN A 161 -8.37 1.00 -26.18
N GLN A 162 -7.50 1.43 -25.27
CA GLN A 162 -6.38 0.64 -24.78
C GLN A 162 -6.84 -0.50 -23.84
N PHE A 163 -7.96 -0.30 -23.14
CA PHE A 163 -8.45 -1.24 -22.11
C PHE A 163 -9.73 -1.99 -22.50
N ASN A 164 -10.18 -1.88 -23.76
CA ASN A 164 -11.40 -2.52 -24.27
C ASN A 164 -12.67 -2.23 -23.44
N ILE A 165 -12.77 -1.03 -22.86
CA ILE A 165 -13.93 -0.64 -22.05
C ILE A 165 -15.05 -0.12 -22.95
N LYS A 166 -16.20 -0.81 -22.94
CA LYS A 166 -17.38 -0.47 -23.76
C LYS A 166 -18.36 0.50 -23.11
N HIS A 167 -18.32 0.64 -21.79
CA HIS A 167 -19.25 1.49 -21.04
C HIS A 167 -18.59 2.83 -20.71
N GLU A 168 -19.34 3.91 -20.87
CA GLU A 168 -18.92 5.24 -20.42
C GLU A 168 -19.39 5.46 -18.99
N GLU A 169 -18.51 5.98 -18.13
CA GLU A 169 -18.92 6.45 -16.81
C GLU A 169 -19.76 7.71 -17.00
N HIS A 170 -21.02 7.66 -16.58
CA HIS A 170 -21.93 8.81 -16.61
C HIS A 170 -21.79 9.54 -15.28
N LEU A 171 -21.13 10.69 -15.31
CA LEU A 171 -20.90 11.54 -14.14
C LEU A 171 -21.70 12.83 -14.29
N GLU A 172 -22.41 13.25 -13.25
CA GLU A 172 -23.17 14.49 -13.20
C GLU A 172 -22.55 15.49 -12.21
N VAL A 173 -22.97 16.75 -12.31
CA VAL A 173 -22.59 17.76 -11.32
C VAL A 173 -23.16 17.37 -9.94
N GLY A 174 -22.28 17.31 -8.94
CA GLY A 174 -22.60 16.86 -7.58
C GLY A 174 -22.11 15.44 -7.28
N ASP A 175 -21.74 14.66 -8.29
CA ASP A 175 -21.21 13.32 -8.09
C ASP A 175 -19.82 13.32 -7.44
N VAL A 176 -19.52 12.20 -6.77
CA VAL A 176 -18.21 11.95 -6.16
C VAL A 176 -17.36 11.13 -7.13
N LEU A 177 -16.40 11.78 -7.76
CA LEU A 177 -15.38 11.14 -8.56
C LEU A 177 -14.40 10.38 -7.65
N LYS A 178 -14.19 9.10 -7.94
CA LYS A 178 -13.19 8.26 -7.27
C LYS A 178 -12.01 8.00 -8.18
N TYR A 179 -10.80 8.11 -7.66
CA TYR A 179 -9.56 7.83 -8.37
C TYR A 179 -8.43 7.51 -7.39
N SER A 180 -7.38 6.82 -7.87
CA SER A 180 -6.31 6.32 -6.98
C SER A 180 -4.95 6.42 -7.63
N TYR A 181 -3.97 6.88 -6.87
CA TYR A 181 -2.57 6.92 -7.29
C TYR A 181 -1.75 5.85 -6.60
N ILE A 182 -0.77 5.29 -7.30
CA ILE A 182 0.39 4.65 -6.68
C ILE A 182 1.57 5.59 -6.86
N ILE A 183 2.26 5.95 -5.78
CA ILE A 183 3.32 6.96 -5.75
C ILE A 183 4.56 6.39 -5.08
N ALA A 184 5.69 6.40 -5.77
CA ALA A 184 6.93 5.84 -5.25
C ALA A 184 7.36 6.44 -3.89
N ASN A 185 7.73 5.60 -2.92
CA ASN A 185 8.31 6.04 -1.65
C ASN A 185 9.84 6.02 -1.73
N ILE A 186 10.41 6.83 -2.64
CA ILE A 186 11.86 6.81 -2.90
C ILE A 186 12.65 7.06 -1.60
N PRO A 187 13.53 6.15 -1.17
CA PRO A 187 14.30 6.30 0.05
C PRO A 187 15.19 7.55 0.04
N ASN A 188 15.49 8.09 1.23
CA ASN A 188 16.36 9.25 1.41
C ASN A 188 15.91 10.52 0.67
N THR A 189 14.59 10.69 0.49
CA THR A 189 14.00 11.88 -0.13
C THR A 189 13.00 12.55 0.80
N LYS A 190 12.84 13.86 0.62
CA LYS A 190 11.64 14.58 1.02
C LYS A 190 10.71 14.65 -0.19
N ARG A 191 9.59 13.91 -0.12
CA ARG A 191 8.54 13.92 -1.15
C ARG A 191 7.50 15.00 -0.87
N SER A 192 7.05 15.69 -1.91
CA SER A 192 5.79 16.43 -1.91
C SER A 192 4.87 15.90 -3.01
N PHE A 193 3.56 15.94 -2.76
CA PHE A 193 2.54 15.49 -3.69
C PHE A 193 1.35 16.45 -3.64
N LYS A 194 0.85 16.86 -4.80
CA LYS A 194 -0.28 17.78 -4.93
C LYS A 194 -1.23 17.28 -6.02
N ILE A 195 -2.53 17.45 -5.78
CA ILE A 195 -3.58 17.24 -6.78
C ILE A 195 -4.29 18.57 -7.03
N GLU A 196 -4.56 18.86 -8.29
CA GLU A 196 -5.25 20.06 -8.74
C GLU A 196 -6.31 19.72 -9.79
N ASN A 197 -7.47 20.34 -9.68
CA ASN A 197 -8.42 20.39 -10.79
C ASN A 197 -8.17 21.69 -11.56
N LEU A 198 -7.71 21.57 -12.81
CA LEU A 198 -7.35 22.72 -13.65
C LEU A 198 -8.56 23.40 -14.29
N SER A 199 -9.74 22.79 -14.17
CA SER A 199 -10.97 23.25 -14.81
C SER A 199 -11.83 24.14 -13.92
N VAL A 200 -11.50 24.22 -12.62
CA VAL A 200 -12.15 25.06 -11.61
C VAL A 200 -11.08 25.74 -10.74
N ASP A 201 -11.48 26.70 -9.91
CA ASP A 201 -10.58 27.18 -8.85
C ASP A 201 -10.31 26.03 -7.87
N ASN A 202 -9.06 25.57 -7.82
CA ASN A 202 -8.70 24.43 -6.99
C ASN A 202 -8.86 24.69 -5.48
N SER A 203 -8.91 25.96 -5.04
CA SER A 203 -9.09 26.31 -3.63
C SER A 203 -10.48 25.95 -3.08
N ILE A 204 -11.48 25.86 -3.95
CA ILE A 204 -12.87 25.52 -3.59
C ILE A 204 -13.20 24.04 -3.81
N VAL A 205 -12.25 23.25 -4.36
CA VAL A 205 -12.46 21.82 -4.61
C VAL A 205 -12.58 21.07 -3.30
N LYS A 206 -13.69 20.34 -3.14
CA LYS A 206 -13.91 19.46 -2.00
C LYS A 206 -13.37 18.08 -2.33
N ARG A 207 -12.26 17.70 -1.68
CA ARG A 207 -11.69 16.36 -1.79
C ARG A 207 -11.34 15.74 -0.45
N THR A 208 -11.40 14.43 -0.40
CA THR A 208 -10.86 13.62 0.70
C THR A 208 -9.76 12.71 0.17
N LEU A 209 -8.78 12.43 1.04
CA LEU A 209 -7.61 11.62 0.72
C LEU A 209 -7.49 10.52 1.75
N LYS A 210 -7.29 9.28 1.29
CA LYS A 210 -7.03 8.13 2.15
C LYS A 210 -5.75 7.44 1.70
N HIS A 211 -4.74 7.45 2.57
CA HIS A 211 -3.52 6.68 2.34
C HIS A 211 -3.78 5.20 2.62
N ILE A 212 -3.30 4.37 1.70
CA ILE A 212 -3.32 2.91 1.80
C ILE A 212 -1.86 2.46 1.67
N GLU A 213 -1.39 1.76 2.70
CA GLU A 213 -0.03 1.25 2.73
C GLU A 213 0.26 0.33 1.53
N PRO A 214 1.47 0.38 0.95
CA PRO A 214 2.57 1.27 1.31
C PRO A 214 2.54 2.62 0.57
N CYS A 215 2.01 2.63 -0.65
CA CYS A 215 2.28 3.69 -1.62
C CYS A 215 1.03 4.15 -2.37
N GLN A 216 -0.16 3.74 -1.94
CA GLN A 216 -1.42 4.08 -2.60
C GLN A 216 -2.11 5.27 -1.91
N LEU A 217 -2.72 6.13 -2.71
CA LEU A 217 -3.53 7.25 -2.27
C LEU A 217 -4.88 7.24 -3.00
N ASP A 218 -5.93 6.91 -2.26
CA ASP A 218 -7.30 6.99 -2.74
C ASP A 218 -7.83 8.40 -2.58
N VAL A 219 -8.55 8.86 -3.60
CA VAL A 219 -9.09 10.21 -3.68
C VAL A 219 -10.56 10.17 -4.02
N GLU A 220 -11.34 10.95 -3.27
CA GLU A 220 -12.73 11.24 -3.60
C GLU A 220 -12.87 12.75 -3.79
N GLU A 221 -13.38 13.19 -4.94
CA GLU A 221 -13.56 14.60 -5.31
C GLU A 221 -14.99 14.88 -5.75
N ILE A 222 -15.61 15.94 -5.22
CA ILE A 222 -16.95 16.36 -5.66
C ILE A 222 -16.85 17.17 -6.95
N LEU A 223 -17.53 16.70 -8.00
CA LEU A 223 -17.58 17.34 -9.31
C LEU A 223 -18.53 18.55 -9.29
N THR A 224 -18.02 19.74 -9.59
CA THR A 224 -18.80 20.99 -9.51
C THR A 224 -19.02 21.66 -10.87
N LYS A 225 -18.32 21.22 -11.90
CA LYS A 225 -18.35 21.83 -13.23
C LYS A 225 -18.81 20.82 -14.27
N LYS A 226 -19.85 21.19 -15.02
CA LYS A 226 -20.31 20.48 -16.22
C LYS A 226 -19.28 20.59 -17.35
N GLY A 227 -19.18 19.54 -18.16
CA GLY A 227 -18.25 19.42 -19.28
C GLY A 227 -16.93 18.76 -18.88
N LYS A 228 -15.89 19.06 -19.67
CA LYS A 228 -14.56 18.48 -19.49
C LYS A 228 -13.87 19.07 -18.25
N ASN A 229 -13.41 18.19 -17.36
CA ASN A 229 -12.61 18.50 -16.18
C ASN A 229 -11.24 17.81 -16.29
N THR A 230 -10.16 18.57 -16.22
CA THR A 230 -8.78 18.05 -16.22
C THR A 230 -8.22 18.04 -14.81
N ILE A 231 -7.92 16.86 -14.30
CA ILE A 231 -7.30 16.65 -12.99
C ILE A 231 -5.82 16.35 -13.19
N ARG A 232 -4.97 16.99 -12.39
CA ARG A 232 -3.51 16.90 -12.45
C ARG A 232 -2.95 16.51 -11.10
N SER A 233 -2.01 15.57 -11.08
CA SER A 233 -1.14 15.30 -9.93
C SER A 233 0.30 15.71 -10.23
N ILE A 234 0.97 16.27 -9.22
CA ILE A 234 2.38 16.67 -9.27
C ILE A 234 3.09 16.02 -8.10
N VAL A 235 4.15 15.27 -8.37
CA VAL A 235 5.05 14.73 -7.35
C VAL A 235 6.43 15.32 -7.52
N GLN A 236 7.07 15.66 -6.41
CA GLN A 236 8.45 16.16 -6.37
C GLN A 236 9.25 15.40 -5.32
N TYR A 237 10.49 15.05 -5.65
CA TYR A 237 11.45 14.42 -4.76
C TYR A 237 12.69 15.28 -4.62
N LYS A 238 12.97 15.71 -3.39
CA LYS A 238 14.24 16.35 -3.03
C LYS A 238 15.09 15.36 -2.25
N PHE A 239 16.23 14.97 -2.82
CA PHE A 239 17.16 14.02 -2.19
C PHE A 239 17.96 14.66 -1.06
N ASN A 240 18.21 13.87 -0.02
CA ASN A 240 18.96 14.30 1.16
C ASN A 240 20.47 14.46 0.89
N ASP A 241 21.01 13.77 -0.11
CA ASP A 241 22.42 13.80 -0.50
C ASP A 241 22.87 15.16 -1.10
N LYS A 242 21.92 16.00 -1.53
CA LYS A 242 22.14 17.33 -2.16
C LYS A 242 22.94 17.31 -3.47
N VAL A 243 23.26 16.15 -4.02
CA VAL A 243 23.98 15.96 -5.30
C VAL A 243 23.02 15.46 -6.38
N THR A 244 22.11 14.56 -6.02
CA THR A 244 21.03 14.09 -6.87
C THR A 244 20.07 15.25 -7.17
N PRO A 245 19.77 15.54 -8.45
CA PRO A 245 18.86 16.62 -8.80
C PRO A 245 17.45 16.34 -8.30
N VAL A 246 16.66 17.41 -8.16
CA VAL A 246 15.24 17.29 -7.80
C VAL A 246 14.50 16.62 -8.95
N PHE A 247 13.79 15.53 -8.65
CA PHE A 247 12.90 14.89 -9.61
C PHE A 247 11.50 15.46 -9.48
N ASN A 248 10.87 15.75 -10.63
CA ASN A 248 9.51 16.22 -10.72
C ASN A 248 8.79 15.37 -11.75
N ASP A 249 7.57 14.95 -11.43
CA ASP A 249 6.71 14.25 -12.37
C ASP A 249 5.29 14.79 -12.27
N THR A 250 4.61 14.86 -13.41
CA THR A 250 3.28 15.43 -13.56
C THR A 250 2.44 14.48 -14.40
N LEU A 251 1.29 14.08 -13.85
CA LEU A 251 0.32 13.24 -14.52
C LEU A 251 -1.02 13.96 -14.57
N SER A 252 -1.78 13.78 -15.64
CA SER A 252 -3.12 14.34 -15.76
C SER A 252 -4.06 13.41 -16.51
N PHE A 253 -5.34 13.50 -16.18
CA PHE A 253 -6.41 12.81 -16.90
C PHE A 253 -7.65 13.70 -16.98
N ASP A 254 -8.49 13.39 -17.96
CA ASP A 254 -9.72 14.11 -18.23
C ASP A 254 -10.93 13.29 -17.80
N VAL A 255 -11.93 13.98 -17.26
CA VAL A 255 -13.23 13.43 -16.88
C VAL A 255 -14.32 14.29 -17.52
N ASN A 256 -15.31 13.66 -18.14
CA ASN A 256 -16.45 14.36 -18.72
C ASN A 256 -17.64 14.28 -17.76
N VAL A 257 -18.21 15.45 -17.44
CA VAL A 257 -19.35 15.60 -16.54
C VAL A 257 -20.55 16.12 -17.34
N HIS A 258 -21.69 15.47 -17.21
CA HIS A 258 -22.93 15.74 -17.96
C HIS A 258 -23.82 16.79 -17.30
#